data_AF-A0A177G7D8-F1
#
_entry.id   AF-A0A177G7D8-F1
#
_cell.length_a   1.000
_cell.length_b   1.000
_cell.length_c   1.000
_cell.angle_alpha   90.00
_cell.angle_beta   90.00
_cell.angle_gamma   90.00
#
_symmetry.space_group_name_H-M   'P 1'
#
loop_
_entity.id
_entity.type
_entity.pdbx_description
1 polymer ?
#
loop_
_entity_poly.entity_id
_entity_poly.type
_entity_poly.pdbx_seq_one_letter_code
_entity_poly.pdbx_strand_id
1 'polypeptide(L)'
;MLKKTEHAPTVRTTAARLALRRHGRESLSDLQFLEEWATTPSNDAASILRAGQIRRTNPGLMHDITTGIRQSADGQSHGQPTRRIA
;
A
#
# COMPACT_ATOMS: atom_id res chain seq x y z
N MET A 1 8.55 -3.98 29.68
CA MET A 1 8.60 -4.88 28.51
C MET A 1 7.59 -4.39 27.48
N LEU A 2 8.06 -3.72 26.43
CA LEU A 2 7.21 -3.12 25.40
C LEU A 2 6.67 -4.25 24.52
N LYS A 3 5.36 -4.51 24.57
CA LYS A 3 4.71 -5.51 23.72
C LYS A 3 4.86 -5.05 22.28
N LYS A 4 5.83 -5.60 21.55
CA LYS A 4 5.86 -5.52 20.09
C LYS A 4 4.54 -6.12 19.64
N THR A 5 3.60 -5.26 19.27
CA THR A 5 2.46 -5.66 18.44
C THR A 5 3.07 -6.12 17.14
N GLU A 6 3.37 -7.41 17.08
CA GLU A 6 3.59 -8.15 15.85
C GLU A 6 2.28 -8.02 15.07
N HIS A 7 2.14 -6.90 14.36
CA HIS A 7 1.10 -6.72 13.37
C HIS A 7 1.32 -7.85 12.39
N ALA A 8 0.47 -8.88 12.49
CA ALA A 8 0.43 -9.95 11.53
C ALA A 8 0.50 -9.31 10.14
N PRO A 9 1.48 -9.71 9.29
CA PRO A 9 1.85 -8.97 8.10
C PRO A 9 0.71 -8.98 7.09
N THR A 10 -0.20 -8.03 7.24
CA THR A 10 -1.47 -7.96 6.52
C THR A 10 -1.48 -6.64 5.79
N VAL A 11 -1.34 -6.72 4.48
CA VAL A 11 -1.56 -5.61 3.55
C VAL A 11 -2.89 -4.93 3.87
N ARG A 12 -2.85 -3.65 4.25
CA ARG A 12 -3.99 -2.87 4.75
C ARG A 12 -4.82 -2.30 3.60
N THR A 13 -4.15 -1.88 2.53
CA THR A 13 -4.77 -1.25 1.37
C THR A 13 -5.44 -2.27 0.46
N THR A 14 -6.52 -1.86 -0.19
CA THR A 14 -7.19 -2.68 -1.21
C THR A 14 -6.25 -2.95 -2.39
N ALA A 15 -5.44 -1.96 -2.75
CA ALA A 15 -4.40 -2.06 -3.78
C ALA A 15 -3.42 -3.21 -3.50
N ALA A 16 -2.87 -3.25 -2.27
CA ALA A 16 -1.92 -4.30 -1.90
C ALA A 16 -2.57 -5.68 -1.77
N ARG A 17 -3.85 -5.76 -1.39
CA ARG A 17 -4.62 -7.02 -1.43
C ARG A 17 -4.85 -7.53 -2.85
N LEU A 18 -5.12 -6.64 -3.81
CA LEU A 18 -5.29 -7.01 -5.22
C LEU A 18 -3.97 -7.46 -5.84
N ALA A 19 -2.90 -6.69 -5.61
CA ALA A 19 -1.57 -7.05 -6.07
C ALA A 19 -1.07 -8.36 -5.44
N LEU A 20 -1.37 -8.64 -4.17
CA LEU A 20 -1.06 -9.92 -3.52
C LEU A 20 -1.76 -11.11 -4.19
N ARG A 21 -3.03 -10.93 -4.59
CA ARG A 21 -3.77 -11.97 -5.33
C ARG A 21 -3.19 -12.23 -6.72
N ARG A 22 -2.61 -11.20 -7.33
CA ARG A 22 -2.07 -11.25 -8.69
C ARG A 22 -0.64 -11.80 -8.75
N HIS A 23 0.20 -11.44 -7.78
CA HIS A 23 1.63 -11.78 -7.74
C HIS A 23 1.96 -12.92 -6.79
N GLY A 24 1.04 -13.31 -5.91
CA GLY A 24 1.22 -14.43 -4.99
C GLY A 24 1.93 -14.07 -3.68
N ARG A 25 1.98 -15.05 -2.78
CA ARG A 25 2.45 -14.88 -1.38
C ARG A 25 3.93 -14.56 -1.27
N GLU A 26 4.74 -14.92 -2.27
CA GLU A 26 6.17 -14.60 -2.33
C GLU A 26 6.43 -13.09 -2.33
N SER A 27 5.51 -12.31 -2.92
CA SER A 27 5.61 -10.85 -3.00
C SER A 27 5.04 -10.13 -1.78
N LEU A 28 4.58 -10.85 -0.75
CA LEU A 28 3.91 -10.27 0.42
C LEU A 28 4.81 -9.31 1.21
N SER A 29 6.11 -9.58 1.30
CA SER A 29 7.08 -8.70 1.96
C SER A 29 7.30 -7.40 1.18
N ASP A 30 7.40 -7.50 -0.15
CA ASP A 30 7.56 -6.34 -1.03
C ASP A 30 6.30 -5.48 -1.06
N LEU A 31 5.12 -6.11 -1.04
CA LEU A 31 3.82 -5.42 -1.02
C LEU A 31 3.61 -4.63 0.26
N GLN A 32 3.98 -5.18 1.41
CA GLN A 32 3.90 -4.45 2.68
C GLN A 32 4.85 -3.26 2.72
N PHE A 33 6.09 -3.46 2.27
CA PHE A 33 7.06 -2.38 2.18
C PHE A 33 6.55 -1.26 1.26
N LEU A 34 6.04 -1.61 0.07
CA LEU A 34 5.53 -0.62 -0.87
C LEU A 34 4.26 0.06 -0.39
N GLU A 35 3.38 -0.64 0.33
CA GLU A 35 2.22 -0.03 0.96
C GLU A 35 2.65 1.01 2.01
N GLU A 36 3.55 0.65 2.91
CA GLU A 36 4.08 1.57 3.92
C GLU A 36 4.78 2.76 3.25
N TRP A 37 5.62 2.50 2.26
CA TRP A 37 6.36 3.53 1.53
C TRP A 37 5.44 4.45 0.70
N ALA A 38 4.35 3.94 0.14
CA ALA A 38 3.41 4.76 -0.64
C ALA A 38 2.43 5.54 0.24
N THR A 39 2.05 5.01 1.41
CA THR A 39 1.17 5.71 2.37
C THR A 39 1.93 6.71 3.22
N THR A 40 3.16 6.39 3.60
CA THR A 40 4.06 7.25 4.38
C THR A 40 5.44 7.21 3.75
N PRO A 41 5.70 8.03 2.71
CA PRO A 41 6.98 8.03 2.04
C PRO A 41 8.08 8.46 2.99
N SER A 42 8.89 7.48 3.39
CA SER A 42 10.11 7.71 4.15
C SER A 42 11.19 8.15 3.16
N ASN A 43 11.75 9.35 3.37
CA ASN A 43 12.86 9.89 2.57
C ASN A 43 14.22 9.24 2.90
N ASP A 44 14.20 8.10 3.59
CA ASP A 44 15.40 7.36 3.92
C ASP A 44 16.00 6.71 2.65
N ALA A 45 17.33 6.79 2.52
CA ALA A 45 18.04 6.28 1.37
C ALA A 45 17.82 4.76 1.18
N ALA A 46 17.74 3.99 2.26
CA ALA A 46 17.48 2.55 2.17
C ALA A 46 16.07 2.28 1.64
N SER A 47 15.08 3.07 2.04
CA SER A 47 13.70 2.95 1.54
C SER A 47 13.61 3.27 0.04
N ILE A 48 14.28 4.34 -0.41
CA ILE A 48 14.34 4.70 -1.83
C ILE A 48 15.02 3.60 -2.65
N LEU A 49 16.14 3.06 -2.16
CA LEU A 49 16.85 1.97 -2.84
C LEU A 49 15.99 0.70 -2.91
N ARG A 50 15.30 0.35 -1.82
CA ARG A 50 14.44 -0.84 -1.77
C ARG A 50 13.24 -0.71 -2.71
N ALA A 51 12.59 0.45 -2.76
CA ALA A 51 11.54 0.72 -3.74
C ALA A 51 12.07 0.62 -5.18
N GLY A 52 13.28 1.13 -5.42
CA GLY A 52 13.96 1.04 -6.72
C GLY A 52 14.30 -0.40 -7.12
N GLN A 53 14.73 -1.25 -6.18
CA GLN A 53 14.98 -2.67 -6.42
C GLN A 53 13.69 -3.40 -6.80
N ILE A 54 12.61 -3.21 -6.04
CA ILE A 54 11.31 -3.83 -6.31
C ILE A 54 10.77 -3.38 -7.67
N ARG A 55 10.94 -2.11 -8.04
CA ARG A 55 10.54 -1.61 -9.35
C ARG A 55 11.28 -2.30 -10.51
N ARG A 56 12.54 -2.70 -10.31
CA ARG A 56 13.31 -3.44 -11.35
C ARG A 56 12.98 -4.92 -11.38
N THR A 57 12.79 -5.55 -10.23
CA THR A 57 12.49 -6.98 -10.14
C THR A 57 11.04 -7.27 -10.53
N ASN A 58 10.11 -6.41 -10.13
CA ASN A 58 8.67 -6.56 -10.31
C ASN A 58 8.00 -5.23 -10.67
N PRO A 59 8.21 -4.70 -11.90
CA PRO A 59 7.67 -3.40 -12.30
C PRO A 59 6.13 -3.33 -12.24
N GLY A 60 5.45 -4.46 -12.53
CA GLY A 60 3.99 -4.54 -12.46
C GLY A 60 3.45 -4.36 -11.03
N LEU A 61 4.16 -4.88 -10.04
CA LEU A 61 3.75 -4.84 -8.64
C LEU A 61 3.80 -3.41 -8.08
N MET A 62 4.86 -2.66 -8.43
CA MET A 62 4.99 -1.24 -8.11
C MET A 62 3.85 -0.41 -8.70
N HIS A 63 3.48 -0.70 -9.95
CA HIS A 63 2.42 0.02 -10.66
C HIS A 63 1.04 -0.24 -10.03
N ASP A 64 0.72 -1.50 -9.74
CA ASP A 64 -0.58 -1.91 -9.16
C ASP A 64 -0.81 -1.25 -7.78
N ILE A 65 0.22 -1.20 -6.92
CA ILE A 65 0.19 -0.52 -5.62
C ILE A 65 0.00 0.98 -5.78
N THR A 66 0.83 1.63 -6.59
CA THR A 66 0.84 3.10 -6.74
C THR A 66 -0.49 3.59 -7.31
N THR A 67 -0.98 2.91 -8.35
CA THR A 67 -2.26 3.23 -8.99
C THR A 67 -3.42 2.99 -8.03
N GLY A 68 -3.45 1.85 -7.33
CA GLY A 68 -4.55 1.52 -6.43
C GLY A 68 -4.61 2.40 -5.17
N ILE A 69 -3.45 2.82 -4.62
CA ILE A 69 -3.42 3.78 -3.50
C ILE A 69 -3.91 5.16 -3.95
N ARG A 70 -3.50 5.62 -5.13
CA ARG A 70 -3.97 6.89 -5.70
C ARG A 70 -5.48 6.89 -5.94
N GLN A 71 -6.03 5.80 -6.47
CA GLN A 71 -7.48 5.64 -6.66
C GLN A 71 -8.26 5.59 -5.34
N SER A 72 -7.66 5.00 -4.30
CA SER A 72 -8.27 4.95 -2.96
C SER A 72 -8.29 6.34 -2.29
N ALA A 73 -7.27 7.16 -2.53
CA ALA A 73 -7.23 8.55 -2.05
C ALA A 73 -8.25 9.44 -2.79
N ASP A 74 -8.42 9.25 -4.10
CA ASP A 74 -9.37 10.01 -4.92
C ASP A 74 -10.83 9.64 -4.61
N GLY A 75 -11.10 8.36 -4.32
CA GLY A 75 -12.42 7.86 -3.96
C GLY A 75 -12.93 8.26 -2.57
N GLN A 76 -12.07 8.81 -1.69
CA GLN A 76 -12.46 9.24 -0.34
C GLN A 76 -12.87 10.72 -0.26
N SER A 77 -12.82 11.46 -1.38
CA SER A 77 -13.37 12.83 -1.48
C SER A 77 -14.86 12.90 -1.83
N HIS A 78 -15.58 11.78 -1.95
CA HIS A 78 -17.05 11.79 -1.99
C HIS A 78 -17.64 11.69 -0.58
N GLY A 79 -17.52 12.79 0.16
CA GLY A 79 -18.31 13.04 1.36
C GLY A 79 -19.80 13.06 1.05
N GLN A 80 -20.51 12.06 1.57
CA GLN A 80 -21.83 12.15 2.19
C GLN A 80 -22.52 13.53 2.17
N PRO A 81 -23.70 13.69 1.55
CA PRO A 81 -24.68 14.65 1.99
C PRO A 81 -25.51 14.04 3.12
N THR A 82 -25.28 14.54 4.33
CA THR A 82 -26.09 14.34 5.52
C THR A 82 -27.52 14.85 5.31
N ARG A 83 -28.47 13.94 5.47
CA ARG A 83 -29.89 14.11 5.89
C ARG A 83 -30.33 15.53 6.34
N ARG A 84 -31.36 16.09 5.70
CA ARG A 84 -32.41 16.97 6.29
C ARG A 84 -33.63 16.98 5.36
N ILE A 85 -34.71 16.28 5.70
CA ILE A 85 -35.98 16.83 6.23
C ILE A 85 -36.42 18.16 5.61
N ALA A 86 -37.48 18.11 4.80
CA ALA A 86 -38.62 19.02 4.78
C ALA A 86 -39.79 18.29 4.14
#